data_AF-A0A1V5K4R0-F1
#
_entry.id   AF-A0A1V5K4R0-F1
#
_cell.length_a   1.000
_cell.length_b   1.000
_cell.length_c   1.000
_cell.angle_alpha   90.00
_cell.angle_beta   90.00
_cell.angle_gamma   90.00
#
_symmetry.space_group_name_H-M   'P 1'
#
loop_
_entity.id
_entity.type
_entity.pdbx_description
1 polymer ?
#
loop_
_entity_poly.entity_id
_entity_poly.type
_entity_poly.pdbx_seq_one_letter_code
_entity_poly.pdbx_strand_id
1 'polypeptide(L)'
;MLELPTSRHEQERVLLWSLGVSEQGIEPTAVVLYGRGRRMGPVLQGNKITAEAIYHLLSLVGADCECDLDRSWLFGPMIPLSWTKKTQAQVAHSLGFDPENPLVEIELYRIARMRSGGNAGPQPYVPPLNPIVGMAEANHTNELATRAALGKRVASQVLICFLILPAVSILAGALIILFQKKRRSLP
;
A
#
# COMPACT_ATOMS: atom_id res chain seq x y z
N MET A 1 14.91 18.99 -14.44
CA MET A 1 15.97 18.04 -14.05
C MET A 1 17.03 18.85 -13.30
N LEU A 2 17.45 18.39 -12.12
CA LEU A 2 18.50 19.03 -11.33
C LEU A 2 19.75 18.16 -11.43
N GLU A 3 20.89 18.77 -11.73
CA GLU A 3 22.17 18.08 -11.83
C GLU A 3 23.06 18.47 -10.65
N LEU A 4 23.67 17.47 -10.02
CA LEU A 4 24.66 17.68 -8.97
C LEU A 4 26.05 17.33 -9.53
N PRO A 5 26.93 18.31 -9.75
CA PRO A 5 28.26 18.02 -10.28
C PRO A 5 29.13 17.30 -9.24
N THR A 6 30.01 16.42 -9.73
CA THR A 6 30.93 15.64 -8.87
C THR A 6 31.80 16.52 -7.97
N SER A 7 32.15 17.73 -8.42
CA SER A 7 32.92 18.70 -7.63
C SER A 7 32.23 19.16 -6.35
N ARG A 8 30.91 18.99 -6.22
CA ARG A 8 30.12 19.35 -5.03
C ARG A 8 29.77 18.17 -4.13
N HIS A 9 30.14 16.94 -4.49
CA HIS A 9 29.76 15.76 -3.71
C HIS A 9 30.21 15.85 -2.24
N GLU A 10 31.40 16.39 -2.01
CA GLU A 10 31.95 16.60 -0.66
C GLU A 10 31.15 17.59 0.19
N GLN A 11 30.53 18.59 -0.44
CA GLN A 11 29.70 19.60 0.23
C GLN A 11 28.28 19.07 0.46
N GLU A 12 27.85 18.14 -0.38
CA GLU A 12 26.50 17.58 -0.42
C GLU A 12 26.43 16.15 0.15
N ARG A 13 27.40 15.75 0.98
CA ARG A 13 27.46 14.38 1.56
C ARG A 13 26.17 13.98 2.26
N VAL A 14 25.56 14.90 3.01
CA VAL A 14 24.29 14.67 3.71
C VAL A 14 23.15 14.43 2.72
N LEU A 15 23.09 15.21 1.63
CA LEU A 15 22.11 15.03 0.57
C LEU A 15 22.31 13.67 -0.10
N LEU A 16 23.53 13.36 -0.54
CA LEU A 16 23.88 12.09 -1.21
C LEU A 16 23.56 10.88 -0.32
N TRP A 17 23.92 10.93 0.96
CA TRP A 17 23.57 9.92 1.96
C TRP A 17 22.04 9.76 2.09
N SER A 18 21.29 10.86 2.20
CA SER A 18 19.82 10.82 2.33
C SER A 18 19.12 10.26 1.10
N LEU A 19 19.73 10.43 -0.09
CA LEU A 19 19.27 9.85 -1.34
C LEU A 19 19.60 8.35 -1.45
N GLY A 20 20.46 7.81 -0.58
CA GLY A 20 20.97 6.45 -0.67
C GLY A 20 22.01 6.28 -1.79
N VAL A 21 22.67 7.36 -2.18
CA VAL A 21 23.75 7.34 -3.18
C VAL A 21 25.06 7.06 -2.45
N SER A 22 25.75 5.98 -2.84
CA SER A 22 27.09 5.67 -2.33
C SER A 22 28.09 6.71 -2.83
N GLU A 23 28.96 7.18 -1.95
CA GLU A 23 30.05 8.12 -2.27
C GLU A 23 31.10 7.53 -3.22
N GLN A 24 31.06 6.21 -3.48
CA GLN A 24 32.13 5.47 -4.18
C GLN A 24 31.90 5.25 -5.69
N GLY A 25 30.91 5.89 -6.32
CA GLY A 25 30.60 5.67 -7.74
C GLY A 25 30.89 6.87 -8.64
N ILE A 26 31.71 6.69 -9.69
CA ILE A 26 31.82 7.63 -10.83
C ILE A 26 30.65 7.41 -11.82
N GLU A 27 29.88 6.34 -11.64
CA GLU A 27 28.77 6.04 -12.55
C GLU A 27 27.65 7.10 -12.44
N PRO A 28 27.10 7.53 -13.59
CA PRO A 28 25.93 8.38 -13.62
C PRO A 28 24.84 7.80 -12.72
N THR A 29 24.25 8.65 -11.87
CA THR A 29 23.23 8.26 -10.90
C THR A 29 22.03 9.17 -11.04
N ALA A 30 20.83 8.60 -11.06
CA ALA A 30 19.57 9.33 -11.12
C ALA A 30 18.64 8.89 -9.99
N VAL A 31 17.96 9.87 -9.41
CA VAL A 31 16.97 9.68 -8.36
C VAL A 31 15.72 10.46 -8.73
N VAL A 32 14.56 9.81 -8.62
CA VAL A 32 13.26 10.48 -8.79
C VAL A 32 12.76 10.92 -7.41
N LEU A 33 12.50 12.22 -7.28
CA LEU A 33 11.96 12.81 -6.05
C LEU A 33 10.54 13.32 -6.30
N TYR A 34 9.69 13.23 -5.28
CA TYR A 34 8.33 13.75 -5.32
C TYR A 34 7.88 14.31 -3.96
N GLY A 35 6.83 15.14 -3.98
CA GLY A 35 6.28 15.78 -2.79
C GLY A 35 7.34 16.61 -2.04
N ARG A 36 7.52 16.35 -0.74
CA ARG A 36 8.51 17.02 0.13
C ARG A 36 9.94 16.47 -0.01
N GLY A 37 10.33 16.07 -1.23
CA GLY A 37 11.64 15.46 -1.47
C GLY A 37 11.74 14.00 -1.03
N ARG A 38 10.63 13.26 -1.13
CA ARG A 38 10.65 11.81 -0.93
C ARG A 38 11.20 11.13 -2.17
N ARG A 39 12.07 10.14 -2.00
CA ARG A 39 12.59 9.30 -3.08
C ARG A 39 11.54 8.29 -3.54
N MET A 40 11.34 8.23 -4.84
CA MET A 40 10.49 7.26 -5.50
C MET A 40 11.31 6.10 -6.04
N GLY A 41 10.98 4.87 -5.60
CA GLY A 41 11.67 3.66 -6.05
C GLY A 41 13.18 3.66 -5.75
N PRO A 42 13.96 2.77 -6.41
CA PRO A 42 15.40 2.64 -6.18
C PRO A 42 16.22 3.80 -6.80
N VAL A 43 17.48 3.91 -6.39
CA VAL A 43 18.47 4.75 -7.07
C VAL A 43 18.84 4.09 -8.39
N LEU A 44 18.76 4.82 -9.51
CA LEU A 44 19.14 4.34 -10.84
C LEU A 44 20.61 4.66 -11.09
N GLN A 45 21.39 3.69 -11.57
CA GLN A 45 22.84 3.84 -11.79
C GLN A 45 23.25 3.30 -13.16
N GLY A 46 24.18 3.99 -13.81
CA GLY A 46 24.81 3.57 -15.06
C GLY A 46 23.77 3.24 -16.14
N ASN A 47 23.83 2.02 -16.66
CA ASN A 47 22.95 1.53 -17.72
C ASN A 47 21.47 1.34 -17.30
N LYS A 48 21.15 1.45 -16.01
CA LYS A 48 19.76 1.41 -15.51
C LYS A 48 19.05 2.75 -15.64
N ILE A 49 19.77 3.81 -15.99
CA ILE A 49 19.18 5.12 -16.30
C ILE A 49 18.62 5.06 -17.72
N THR A 50 17.41 4.53 -17.85
CA THR A 50 16.69 4.50 -19.13
C THR A 50 15.46 5.39 -19.09
N ALA A 51 15.00 5.83 -20.26
CA ALA A 51 13.78 6.64 -20.37
C ALA A 51 12.58 5.88 -19.81
N GLU A 52 12.51 4.58 -20.07
CA GLU A 52 11.45 3.68 -19.60
C GLU A 52 11.45 3.58 -18.07
N ALA A 53 12.63 3.41 -17.44
CA ALA A 53 12.74 3.33 -15.99
C ALA A 53 12.31 4.65 -15.32
N ILE A 54 12.74 5.79 -15.84
CA ILE A 54 12.35 7.11 -15.32
C ILE A 54 10.84 7.34 -15.52
N TYR A 55 10.32 7.06 -16.72
CA TYR A 55 8.91 7.22 -17.02
C TYR A 55 8.03 6.34 -16.13
N HIS A 56 8.45 5.08 -15.91
CA HIS A 56 7.75 4.17 -15.01
C HIS A 56 7.67 4.76 -13.59
N LEU A 57 8.79 5.22 -13.02
CA LEU A 57 8.78 5.85 -11.69
C LEU A 57 7.90 7.11 -11.63
N LEU A 58 7.92 7.95 -12.66
CA LEU A 58 7.07 9.15 -12.74
C LEU A 58 5.59 8.80 -12.88
N SER A 59 5.25 7.76 -13.66
CA SER A 59 3.85 7.31 -13.79
C SER A 59 3.29 6.83 -12.46
N LEU A 60 4.12 6.24 -11.60
CA LEU A 60 3.72 5.78 -10.29
C LEU A 60 3.51 6.93 -9.29
N VAL A 61 4.17 8.08 -9.47
CA VAL A 61 3.92 9.29 -8.67
C VAL A 61 2.52 9.86 -8.96
N GLY A 62 2.07 9.77 -10.22
CA GLY A 62 0.74 10.24 -10.65
C GLY A 62 -0.35 9.16 -10.61
N ALA A 63 -0.02 7.93 -10.25
CA ALA A 63 -0.99 6.84 -10.18
C ALA A 63 -1.86 6.95 -8.93
N ASP A 64 -3.13 6.58 -9.06
CA ASP A 64 -4.02 6.43 -7.91
C ASP A 64 -3.46 5.35 -6.97
N CYS A 65 -3.54 5.60 -5.65
CA CYS A 65 -3.05 4.69 -4.58
C CYS A 65 -3.90 3.39 -4.44
N GLU A 66 -4.46 2.93 -5.54
CA GLU A 66 -5.13 1.64 -5.71
C GLU A 66 -4.09 0.51 -5.78
N CYS A 67 -4.57 -0.72 -5.68
CA CYS A 67 -3.94 -1.90 -5.08
C CYS A 67 -2.52 -2.33 -5.52
N ASP A 68 -1.93 -1.74 -6.56
CA ASP A 68 -0.65 -2.14 -7.17
C ASP A 68 0.54 -1.22 -6.85
N LEU A 69 0.34 -0.11 -6.12
CA LEU A 69 1.45 0.74 -5.67
C LEU A 69 2.13 0.14 -4.44
N ASP A 70 3.46 -0.07 -4.49
CA ASP A 70 4.24 -0.42 -3.31
C ASP A 70 4.17 0.72 -2.28
N ARG A 71 3.42 0.47 -1.21
CA ARG A 71 3.11 1.46 -0.17
C ARG A 71 4.34 1.82 0.67
N SER A 72 5.42 1.04 0.61
CA SER A 72 6.70 1.43 1.22
C SER A 72 7.22 2.74 0.62
N TRP A 73 6.84 3.08 -0.62
CA TRP A 73 7.24 4.32 -1.27
C TRP A 73 6.51 5.55 -0.71
N LEU A 74 5.27 5.41 -0.21
CA LEU A 74 4.60 6.49 0.54
C LEU A 74 5.39 6.91 1.80
N PHE A 75 6.20 5.99 2.32
CA PHE A 75 7.07 6.18 3.48
C PHE A 75 8.56 6.09 3.13
N GLY A 76 8.91 6.17 1.85
CA GLY A 76 10.28 6.03 1.37
C GLY A 76 11.22 7.11 1.92
N PRO A 77 12.54 6.95 1.74
CA PRO A 77 13.53 7.91 2.23
C PRO A 77 13.22 9.34 1.80
N MET A 78 13.35 10.28 2.72
CA MET A 78 13.08 11.70 2.50
C MET A 78 14.38 12.48 2.69
N ILE A 79 14.68 13.37 1.74
CA ILE A 79 15.83 14.26 1.90
C ILE A 79 15.54 15.30 2.99
N PRO A 80 16.56 15.75 3.74
CA PRO A 80 16.39 16.76 4.79
C PRO A 80 16.18 18.15 4.16
N LEU A 81 14.98 18.38 3.62
CA LEU A 81 14.55 19.67 3.09
C LEU A 81 13.87 20.48 4.19
N SER A 82 14.39 21.69 4.44
CA SER A 82 13.69 22.67 5.27
C SER A 82 12.70 23.45 4.40
N TRP A 83 11.41 23.39 4.76
CA TRP A 83 10.42 24.28 4.18
C TRP A 83 10.33 25.55 5.02
N THR A 84 10.47 26.70 4.35
CA THR A 84 10.21 27.98 5.00
C THR A 84 8.72 28.16 5.26
N LYS A 85 8.35 28.99 6.23
CA LYS A 85 6.94 29.36 6.47
C LYS A 85 6.23 29.89 5.22
N LYS A 86 6.97 30.57 4.34
CA LYS A 86 6.48 31.04 3.04
C LYS A 86 6.13 29.86 2.13
N THR A 87 7.02 28.89 2.00
CA THR A 87 6.79 27.67 1.20
C THR A 87 5.60 26.88 1.72
N GLN A 88 5.51 26.69 3.04
CA GLN A 88 4.39 26.01 3.69
C GLN A 88 3.06 26.69 3.35
N ALA A 89 2.97 28.01 3.51
CA ALA A 89 1.77 28.78 3.21
C ALA A 89 1.37 28.72 1.73
N GLN A 90 2.34 28.78 0.81
CA GLN A 90 2.08 28.67 -0.63
C GLN A 90 1.52 27.29 -1.00
N VAL A 91 2.07 26.23 -0.42
CA VAL A 91 1.61 24.86 -0.65
C VAL A 91 0.22 24.67 -0.08
N ALA A 92 -0.03 25.09 1.17
CA ALA A 92 -1.35 24.98 1.79
C ALA A 92 -2.43 25.73 0.98
N HIS A 93 -2.10 26.93 0.50
CA HIS A 93 -2.98 27.69 -0.38
C HIS A 93 -3.28 26.95 -1.69
N SER A 94 -2.26 26.36 -2.33
CA SER A 94 -2.42 25.66 -3.60
C SER A 94 -3.21 24.35 -3.48
N LEU A 95 -3.08 23.67 -2.35
CA LEU A 95 -3.76 22.41 -2.07
C LEU A 95 -5.20 22.58 -1.53
N GLY A 96 -5.53 23.76 -1.00
CA GLY A 96 -6.82 24.02 -0.34
C GLY A 96 -6.94 23.42 1.06
N PHE A 97 -5.86 22.84 1.58
CA PHE A 97 -5.72 22.35 2.95
C PHE A 97 -4.27 22.44 3.40
N ASP A 98 -4.02 22.44 4.71
CA ASP A 98 -2.66 22.43 5.26
C ASP A 98 -2.15 20.98 5.40
N PRO A 99 -1.17 20.55 4.58
CA PRO A 99 -0.61 19.21 4.66
C PRO A 99 0.23 18.97 5.93
N GLU A 100 0.60 20.02 6.66
CA GLU A 100 1.33 19.92 7.93
C GLU A 100 0.41 20.00 9.15
N ASN A 101 -0.91 20.08 8.94
CA ASN A 101 -1.87 20.00 10.03
C ASN A 101 -1.80 18.58 10.65
N PRO A 102 -1.59 18.46 11.97
CA PRO A 102 -1.51 17.16 12.63
C PRO A 102 -2.71 16.24 12.34
N LEU A 103 -3.92 16.79 12.20
CA LEU A 103 -5.12 16.02 11.89
C LEU A 103 -5.07 15.42 10.48
N VAL A 104 -4.49 16.16 9.51
CA VAL A 104 -4.30 15.69 8.13
C VAL A 104 -3.25 14.58 8.11
N GLU A 105 -2.13 14.75 8.82
CA GLU A 105 -1.09 13.72 8.90
C GLU A 105 -1.65 12.43 9.53
N ILE A 106 -2.37 12.52 10.65
CA ILE A 106 -3.00 11.37 11.32
C ILE A 106 -3.94 10.63 10.36
N GLU A 107 -4.76 11.36 9.60
CA GLU A 107 -5.70 10.75 8.65
C GLU A 107 -4.97 10.07 7.49
N LEU A 108 -3.91 10.69 6.97
CA LEU A 108 -3.07 10.08 5.94
C LEU A 108 -2.45 8.76 6.42
N TYR A 109 -1.91 8.74 7.65
CA TYR A 109 -1.38 7.52 8.27
C TYR A 109 -2.47 6.46 8.46
N ARG A 110 -3.69 6.86 8.86
CA ARG A 110 -4.83 5.96 9.01
C ARG A 110 -5.19 5.29 7.69
N ILE A 111 -5.32 6.07 6.61
CA ILE A 111 -5.64 5.59 5.26
C ILE A 111 -4.54 4.64 4.76
N ALA A 112 -3.27 5.04 4.90
CA ALA A 112 -2.14 4.23 4.50
C ALA A 112 -2.12 2.88 5.25
N ARG A 113 -2.40 2.89 6.57
CA ARG A 113 -2.48 1.67 7.39
C ARG A 113 -3.64 0.76 6.97
N MET A 114 -4.83 1.32 6.75
CA MET A 114 -6.00 0.52 6.38
C MET A 114 -5.83 -0.19 5.03
N ARG A 115 -5.10 0.43 4.10
CA ARG A 115 -4.88 -0.13 2.76
C ARG A 115 -3.66 -1.06 2.71
N SER A 116 -2.70 -0.93 3.65
CA SER A 116 -1.51 -1.80 3.73
C SER A 116 -1.83 -3.13 4.43
N GLY A 117 -2.38 -4.09 3.68
CA GLY A 117 -2.64 -5.44 4.19
C GLY A 117 -1.38 -6.12 4.76
N GLY A 118 -1.46 -6.53 6.03
CA GLY A 118 -0.69 -7.63 6.64
C GLY A 118 0.81 -7.47 6.92
N ASN A 119 1.56 -6.73 6.11
CA ASN A 119 3.02 -6.68 6.19
C ASN A 119 3.52 -5.24 6.27
N ALA A 120 3.55 -4.65 7.46
CA ALA A 120 4.17 -3.35 7.70
C ALA A 120 5.38 -3.53 8.62
N GLY A 121 6.56 -3.11 8.15
CA GLY A 121 7.81 -3.02 8.92
C GLY A 121 7.75 -2.02 10.08
N PRO A 122 8.90 -1.63 10.66
CA PRO A 122 8.95 -0.95 11.95
C PRO A 122 8.10 0.32 11.99
N GLN A 123 7.26 0.40 13.02
CA GLN A 123 6.28 1.47 13.21
C GLN A 123 6.97 2.81 13.50
N PRO A 124 6.62 3.91 12.80
CA PRO A 124 6.93 5.26 13.29
C PRO A 124 6.22 5.48 14.63
N TYR A 125 6.94 5.99 15.64
CA TYR A 125 6.35 6.37 16.92
C TYR A 125 5.31 7.47 16.69
N VAL A 126 4.04 7.11 16.88
CA VAL A 126 2.95 8.08 16.98
C VAL A 126 2.78 8.35 18.48
N PRO A 127 3.06 9.57 18.98
CA PRO A 127 2.78 9.88 20.37
C PRO A 127 1.29 9.65 20.62
N PRO A 128 0.91 9.08 21.78
CA PRO A 128 -0.48 8.85 22.10
C PRO A 128 -1.19 10.21 22.06
N LEU A 129 -2.18 10.33 21.17
CA LEU A 129 -3.19 11.37 21.28
C LEU A 129 -3.85 11.15 22.63
N ASN A 130 -3.50 11.98 23.62
CA ASN A 130 -4.23 12.01 24.87
C ASN A 130 -5.71 12.13 24.51
N PRO A 131 -6.55 11.13 24.84
CA PRO A 131 -7.96 11.28 24.62
C PRO A 131 -8.39 12.47 25.45
N ILE A 132 -9.10 13.40 24.81
CA ILE A 132 -9.94 14.35 25.51
C ILE A 132 -10.69 13.55 26.57
N VAL A 133 -10.53 13.99 27.81
CA VAL A 133 -11.12 13.43 29.02
C VAL A 133 -12.60 13.13 28.75
N GLY A 134 -12.96 11.85 28.85
CA GLY A 134 -14.35 11.38 28.93
C GLY A 134 -14.97 10.89 27.63
N MET A 135 -14.80 9.61 27.31
CA MET A 135 -15.92 8.67 27.14
C MET A 135 -15.43 7.29 26.67
N ALA A 136 -15.95 6.26 27.34
CA ALA A 136 -16.08 4.87 26.93
C ALA A 136 -14.84 3.97 26.98
N GLU A 137 -14.54 3.49 28.19
CA GLU A 137 -14.20 2.07 28.39
C GLU A 137 -15.38 1.20 27.91
N ALA A 138 -15.28 0.62 26.72
CA ALA A 138 -16.01 -0.59 26.36
C ALA A 138 -15.40 -1.21 25.10
N ASN A 139 -15.28 -2.54 25.10
CA ASN A 139 -15.13 -3.42 23.92
C ASN A 139 -13.77 -4.04 23.59
N HIS A 140 -12.92 -4.39 24.57
CA HIS A 140 -11.84 -5.37 24.28
C HIS A 140 -12.34 -6.83 24.35
N THR A 141 -13.44 -7.12 25.03
CA THR A 141 -13.94 -8.51 25.21
C THR A 141 -14.81 -9.02 24.07
N ASN A 142 -15.30 -8.15 23.18
CA ASN A 142 -16.26 -8.54 22.14
C ASN A 142 -15.59 -9.10 20.86
N GLU A 143 -14.37 -8.66 20.55
CA GLU A 143 -13.71 -8.99 19.27
C GLU A 143 -13.22 -10.45 19.18
N LEU A 144 -12.84 -11.05 20.32
CA LEU A 144 -12.41 -12.46 20.36
C LEU A 144 -13.59 -13.43 20.16
N ALA A 145 -14.78 -13.08 20.69
CA ALA A 145 -15.98 -13.88 20.55
C ALA A 145 -16.52 -13.87 19.11
N THR A 146 -16.40 -12.74 18.40
CA THR A 146 -16.88 -12.63 17.01
C THR A 146 -16.03 -13.45 16.05
N ARG A 147 -14.71 -13.50 16.23
CA ARG A 147 -13.79 -14.31 15.40
C ARG A 147 -14.02 -15.81 15.57
N ALA A 148 -14.28 -16.27 16.80
CA ALA A 148 -14.59 -17.68 17.07
C ALA A 148 -15.95 -18.11 16.48
N ALA A 149 -16.93 -17.21 16.44
CA ALA A 149 -18.24 -17.48 15.84
C ALA A 149 -18.22 -17.49 14.31
N LEU A 150 -17.39 -16.65 13.67
CA LEU A 150 -17.27 -16.58 12.22
C LEU A 150 -16.59 -17.84 11.63
N GLY A 151 -15.53 -18.34 12.28
CA GLY A 151 -14.82 -19.54 11.83
C GLY A 151 -15.68 -20.81 11.81
N LYS A 152 -16.63 -20.94 12.76
CA LYS A 152 -17.54 -22.09 12.83
C LYS A 152 -18.59 -22.10 11.71
N ARG A 153 -19.05 -20.93 11.25
CA ARG A 153 -20.05 -20.82 10.17
C ARG A 153 -19.47 -21.16 8.79
N VAL A 154 -18.24 -20.75 8.53
CA VAL A 154 -17.58 -21.00 7.23
C VAL A 154 -17.23 -22.49 7.07
N ALA A 155 -16.73 -23.14 8.13
CA ALA A 155 -16.41 -24.57 8.09
C ALA A 155 -17.66 -25.44 7.85
N SER A 156 -18.81 -25.06 8.42
CA SER A 156 -20.07 -25.79 8.25
C SER A 156 -20.65 -25.62 6.83
N GLN A 157 -20.56 -24.43 6.23
CA GLN A 157 -21.04 -24.21 4.86
C GLN A 157 -20.23 -24.98 3.81
N VAL A 158 -18.90 -25.04 3.95
CA VAL A 158 -18.04 -25.80 3.03
C VAL A 158 -18.34 -27.30 3.09
N LEU A 159 -18.54 -27.84 4.30
CA LEU A 159 -18.88 -29.26 4.48
C LEU A 159 -20.24 -29.62 3.85
N ILE A 160 -21.23 -28.74 3.98
CA ILE A 160 -22.57 -28.93 3.40
C ILE A 160 -22.52 -28.93 1.87
N CYS A 161 -21.75 -28.01 1.26
CA CYS A 161 -21.60 -27.97 -0.20
C CYS A 161 -20.90 -29.23 -0.74
N PHE A 162 -19.88 -29.76 -0.05
CA PHE A 162 -19.17 -30.97 -0.49
C PHE A 162 -20.01 -32.25 -0.41
N LEU A 163 -21.00 -32.34 0.47
CA LEU A 163 -21.82 -33.55 0.62
C LEU A 163 -23.11 -33.53 -0.20
N ILE A 164 -23.76 -32.37 -0.36
CA ILE A 164 -25.07 -32.29 -1.01
C ILE A 164 -24.96 -32.21 -2.55
N LEU A 165 -23.98 -31.47 -3.08
CA LEU A 165 -23.78 -31.32 -4.53
C LEU A 165 -23.51 -32.64 -5.28
N PRO A 166 -22.70 -33.58 -4.78
CA PRO A 166 -22.51 -34.86 -5.48
C PRO A 166 -23.75 -35.75 -5.41
N ALA A 167 -24.49 -35.75 -4.30
CA ALA A 167 -25.70 -36.55 -4.15
C ALA A 167 -26.80 -36.12 -5.15
N VAL A 168 -27.01 -34.81 -5.33
CA VAL A 168 -27.95 -34.27 -6.32
C VAL A 168 -27.51 -34.60 -7.75
N SER A 169 -26.20 -34.55 -8.03
CA SER A 169 -25.66 -34.88 -9.36
C SER A 169 -25.85 -36.35 -9.73
N ILE A 170 -25.68 -37.26 -8.77
CA ILE A 170 -25.90 -38.70 -8.98
C ILE A 170 -27.39 -39.00 -9.23
N LEU A 171 -28.29 -38.35 -8.49
CA LEU A 171 -29.74 -38.51 -8.64
C LEU A 171 -30.23 -37.99 -10.00
N ALA A 172 -29.74 -36.84 -10.43
CA ALA A 172 -30.02 -36.29 -11.75
C ALA A 172 -29.50 -37.22 -12.87
N GLY A 173 -28.28 -37.75 -12.73
CA GLY A 173 -27.72 -38.72 -13.67
C GLY A 173 -28.55 -40.00 -13.80
N ALA A 174 -28.98 -40.57 -12.67
CA ALA A 174 -29.84 -41.76 -12.65
C ALA A 174 -31.21 -41.49 -13.32
N LEU A 175 -31.80 -40.32 -13.07
CA LEU A 175 -33.08 -39.92 -13.69
C LEU A 175 -32.95 -39.80 -15.21
N ILE A 176 -31.86 -39.22 -15.71
CA ILE A 176 -31.58 -39.10 -17.15
C ILE A 176 -31.43 -40.49 -17.78
N ILE A 177 -30.71 -41.42 -17.13
CA ILE A 177 -30.55 -42.80 -17.62
C ILE A 177 -31.90 -43.52 -17.69
N LEU A 178 -32.75 -43.37 -16.68
CA LEU A 178 -34.10 -43.95 -16.67
C LEU A 178 -34.99 -43.35 -17.77
N PHE A 179 -34.89 -42.04 -18.02
CA PHE A 179 -35.60 -41.37 -19.10
C PHE A 179 -35.14 -41.85 -20.49
N GLN A 180 -33.83 -42.04 -20.69
CA GLN A 180 -33.29 -42.58 -21.94
C GLN A 180 -33.73 -44.04 -22.16
N LYS A 181 -33.75 -44.86 -21.09
CA LYS A 181 -34.23 -46.24 -21.16
C LYS A 181 -35.72 -46.31 -21.50
N LYS A 182 -36.56 -45.46 -20.89
CA LYS A 182 -38.00 -45.37 -21.21
C LYS A 182 -38.26 -44.90 -22.64
N ARG A 183 -37.45 -43.98 -23.17
CA ARG A 183 -37.54 -43.55 -24.59
C ARG A 183 -37.16 -44.65 -25.58
N ARG A 184 -36.27 -45.59 -25.21
CA ARG A 184 -35.87 -46.72 -26.07
C ARG A 184 -36.82 -47.92 -26.01
N SER A 185 -37.76 -47.95 -25.06
CA SER A 185 -38.71 -49.06 -24.86
C SER A 185 -40.14 -48.75 -25.33
N LEU A 186 -40.35 -47.65 -26.05
CA LEU A 186 -41.61 -47.36 -26.74
C LEU A 186 -41.46 -47.81 -28.20
N PRO A 187 -42.29 -48.75 -28.68
CA PRO A 187 -42.30 -49.20 -30.08
C PRO A 187 -42.79 -48.11 -31.04
#